data_AF-A0A350JG37-F1
#
_entry.id   AF-A0A350JG37-F1
#
_cell.length_a   1.000
_cell.length_b   1.000
_cell.length_c   1.000
_cell.angle_alpha   90.00
_cell.angle_beta   90.00
_cell.angle_gamma   90.00
#
_symmetry.space_group_name_H-M   'P 1'
#
loop_
_entity.id
_entity.type
_entity.pdbx_description
1 polymer ?
#
loop_
_entity_poly.entity_id
_entity_poly.type
_entity_poly.pdbx_seq_one_letter_code
_entity_poly.pdbx_strand_id
1 'polypeptide(L)'
;MDMMKKLLLFVSIALLSQTADAQVQQARWWYFGSGAGLDFNTAPSADPNGTLQTYEGCSSISSPVGSLYFYTDGSIVKNANHATMTNGTGLTGGGSSTQSGQVIPYPGS
;
A
#
# COMPACT_ATOMS: atom_id res chain seq x y z
N MET A 1 -27.04 15.88 -40.84
CA MET A 1 -26.69 14.50 -40.45
C MET A 1 -25.23 14.39 -39.96
N ASP A 2 -24.26 15.07 -40.57
CA ASP A 2 -22.85 15.02 -40.14
C ASP A 2 -22.55 15.64 -38.78
N MET A 3 -23.18 16.76 -38.43
CA MET A 3 -22.94 17.43 -37.15
C MET A 3 -23.33 16.56 -35.95
N MET A 4 -24.42 15.80 -36.09
CA MET A 4 -24.94 14.91 -35.03
C MET A 4 -24.03 13.68 -34.84
N LYS A 5 -23.43 13.17 -35.93
CA LYS A 5 -22.43 12.08 -35.86
C LYS A 5 -21.14 12.53 -35.18
N LYS A 6 -20.66 13.74 -35.47
CA LYS A 6 -19.48 14.32 -34.81
C LYS A 6 -19.72 14.55 -33.32
N LEU A 7 -20.90 15.02 -32.94
CA LEU A 7 -21.29 15.19 -31.54
C LEU A 7 -21.34 13.85 -30.80
N LEU A 8 -21.98 12.84 -31.39
CA LEU A 8 -22.03 11.48 -30.83
C LEU A 8 -20.63 10.89 -30.65
N LEU A 9 -19.74 11.06 -31.63
CA LEU A 9 -18.36 10.61 -31.55
C LEU A 9 -17.60 11.31 -30.41
N PHE A 10 -17.78 12.63 -30.27
CA PHE A 10 -17.13 13.41 -29.20
C PHE A 10 -17.58 12.97 -27.81
N VAL A 11 -18.89 12.76 -27.61
CA VAL A 11 -19.45 12.25 -26.34
C VAL A 11 -18.95 10.83 -26.06
N SER A 12 -18.83 9.99 -27.10
CA SER A 12 -18.31 8.62 -26.95
C SER A 12 -16.85 8.62 -26.47
N ILE A 13 -16.02 9.52 -27.02
CA ILE A 13 -14.60 9.66 -26.61
C ILE A 13 -14.50 10.18 -25.17
N ALA A 14 -15.31 11.16 -24.79
CA ALA A 14 -15.34 11.71 -23.44
C ALA A 14 -15.82 10.71 -22.37
N LEU A 15 -16.69 9.76 -22.73
CA LEU A 15 -17.12 8.67 -21.84
C LEU A 15 -16.07 7.56 -21.71
N LEU A 16 -15.15 7.44 -22.67
CA LEU A 16 -14.07 6.44 -22.67
C LEU A 16 -12.78 6.94 -22.03
N SER A 17 -12.66 8.24 -21.73
CA SER A 17 -11.52 8.79 -20.98
C SER A 17 -11.64 8.43 -19.50
N GLN A 18 -11.30 7.19 -19.16
CA GLN A 18 -11.04 6.83 -17.77
C GLN A 18 -9.73 7.46 -17.32
N THR A 19 -9.70 8.04 -16.12
CA THR A 19 -8.47 8.49 -15.48
C THR A 19 -7.58 7.27 -15.27
N ALA A 20 -6.38 7.28 -15.84
CA ALA A 20 -5.38 6.29 -15.50
C ALA A 20 -4.91 6.55 -14.06
N ASP A 21 -5.39 5.75 -13.10
CA ASP A 21 -4.83 5.71 -11.74
C ASP A 21 -3.42 5.10 -11.83
N ALA A 22 -2.44 5.95 -12.15
CA ALA A 22 -1.04 5.55 -12.27
C ALA A 22 -0.40 5.18 -10.92
N GLN A 23 -1.09 5.44 -9.79
CA GLN A 23 -0.61 5.11 -8.45
C GLN A 23 -1.09 3.72 -8.05
N VAL A 24 -0.15 2.77 -7.96
CA VAL A 24 -0.41 1.46 -7.38
C VAL A 24 -0.81 1.67 -5.91
N GLN A 25 -2.11 1.59 -5.61
CA GLN A 25 -2.63 1.82 -4.27
C GLN A 25 -2.08 0.83 -3.23
N GLN A 26 -1.51 -0.30 -3.67
CA GLN A 26 -0.83 -1.26 -2.79
C GLN A 26 0.40 -0.67 -2.09
N ALA A 27 0.97 0.42 -2.62
CA ALA A 27 2.09 1.16 -2.03
C ALA A 27 1.66 2.42 -1.26
N ARG A 28 0.37 2.56 -0.91
CA ARG A 28 -0.17 3.75 -0.24
C ARG A 28 0.38 3.96 1.17
N TRP A 29 0.38 2.93 2.01
CA TRP A 29 0.81 3.04 3.40
C TRP A 29 2.24 2.57 3.59
N TRP A 30 3.03 3.38 4.28
CA TRP A 30 4.41 3.06 4.64
C TRP A 30 4.56 3.18 6.16
N TYR A 31 5.03 2.14 6.83
CA TYR A 31 5.39 2.16 8.25
C TYR A 31 6.81 1.65 8.46
N PHE A 32 7.62 2.42 9.18
CA PHE A 32 9.05 2.18 9.29
C PHE A 32 9.67 2.84 10.54
N GLY A 33 10.93 2.51 10.82
CA GLY A 33 11.72 3.21 11.84
C GLY A 33 11.15 3.08 13.25
N SER A 34 11.13 4.20 13.97
CA SER A 34 10.61 4.32 15.34
C SER A 34 9.18 4.86 15.32
N GLY A 35 8.22 4.03 14.91
CA GLY A 35 6.79 4.35 14.90
C GLY A 35 6.37 5.33 13.81
N ALA A 36 7.21 5.58 12.80
CA ALA A 36 6.88 6.49 11.72
C ALA A 36 5.90 5.84 10.74
N GLY A 37 5.03 6.68 10.16
CA GLY A 37 4.10 6.31 9.09
C GLY A 37 3.98 7.41 8.04
N LEU A 38 3.70 7.02 6.80
CA LEU A 38 3.35 7.92 5.70
C LEU A 38 2.12 7.37 4.94
N ASP A 39 1.18 8.26 4.61
CA ASP A 39 0.08 8.00 3.67
C ASP A 39 0.37 8.70 2.33
N PHE A 40 0.48 7.91 1.26
CA PHE A 40 0.70 8.35 -0.12
C PHE A 40 -0.59 8.48 -0.95
N ASN A 41 -1.78 8.54 -0.33
CA ASN A 41 -3.06 8.61 -1.06
C ASN A 41 -3.16 9.76 -2.08
N THR A 42 -2.58 10.91 -1.75
CA THR A 42 -2.58 12.09 -2.62
C THR A 42 -1.20 12.74 -2.58
N ALA A 43 -1.00 13.73 -1.71
CA ALA A 43 0.30 14.21 -1.30
C ALA A 43 0.77 13.40 -0.08
N PRO A 44 2.05 13.01 0.00
CA PRO A 44 2.57 12.30 1.16
C PRO A 44 2.29 13.08 2.45
N SER A 45 1.65 12.42 3.40
CA SER A 45 1.32 13.00 4.70
C SER A 45 1.79 12.08 5.81
N ALA A 46 2.20 12.67 6.94
CA ALA A 46 2.66 11.89 8.10
C ALA A 46 1.49 11.18 8.78
N ASP A 47 1.68 9.91 9.11
CA ASP A 47 0.75 9.11 9.90
C ASP A 47 1.43 8.66 11.21
N PRO A 48 0.99 9.16 12.39
CA PRO A 48 1.64 8.88 13.67
C PRO A 48 1.21 7.54 14.29
N ASN A 49 0.40 6.72 13.61
CA ASN A 49 -0.14 5.48 14.15
C ASN A 49 0.82 4.28 14.04
N GLY A 50 1.99 4.46 13.42
CA GLY A 50 3.00 3.41 13.29
C GLY A 50 3.50 2.88 14.63
N THR A 51 3.71 1.56 14.72
CA THR A 51 4.13 0.91 15.97
C THR A 51 5.38 0.04 15.84
N LEU A 52 6.01 -0.01 14.67
CA LEU A 52 7.29 -0.71 14.53
C LEU A 52 8.38 0.06 15.27
N GLN A 53 9.38 -0.67 15.76
CA GLN A 53 10.61 -0.12 16.32
C GLN A 53 11.76 -0.88 15.68
N THR A 54 12.24 -0.35 14.56
CA THR A 54 13.27 -0.98 13.73
C THR A 54 14.29 0.04 13.25
N TYR A 55 15.54 -0.37 13.06
CA TYR A 55 16.59 0.49 12.51
C TYR A 55 16.56 0.49 10.97
N GLU A 56 16.31 -0.68 10.38
CA GLU A 56 16.26 -0.90 8.94
C GLU A 56 15.34 -2.08 8.60
N GLY A 57 15.10 -2.33 7.31
CA GLY A 57 14.32 -3.46 6.85
C GLY A 57 12.88 -3.46 7.35
N CYS A 58 11.97 -2.99 6.52
CA CYS A 58 10.54 -3.10 6.79
C CYS A 58 9.79 -3.30 5.48
N SER A 59 8.59 -3.85 5.59
CA SER A 59 7.65 -3.99 4.49
C SER A 59 6.28 -3.55 4.95
N SER A 60 5.57 -2.82 4.10
CA SER A 60 4.16 -2.46 4.27
C SER A 60 3.42 -2.86 3.00
N ILE A 61 2.20 -3.36 3.14
CA ILE A 61 1.37 -3.71 1.98
C ILE A 61 -0.05 -3.19 2.18
N SER A 62 -0.57 -2.56 1.13
CA SER A 62 -1.96 -2.13 1.07
C SER A 62 -2.75 -3.01 0.09
N SER A 63 -4.05 -3.05 0.28
CA SER A 63 -5.00 -3.64 -0.66
C SER A 63 -4.99 -2.93 -2.02
N PRO A 64 -5.56 -3.54 -3.07
CA PRO A 64 -5.71 -2.90 -4.38
C PRO A 64 -6.49 -1.57 -4.35
N VAL A 65 -7.27 -1.32 -3.30
CA VAL A 65 -8.05 -0.10 -3.09
C VAL A 65 -7.43 0.84 -2.04
N GLY A 66 -6.19 0.57 -1.60
CA GLY A 66 -5.42 1.46 -0.73
C GLY A 66 -5.67 1.32 0.77
N SER A 67 -6.53 0.42 1.22
CA SER A 67 -6.60 0.08 2.67
C SER A 67 -5.33 -0.66 3.10
N LEU A 68 -4.77 -0.35 4.27
CA LEU A 68 -3.65 -1.11 4.84
C LEU A 68 -4.05 -2.58 5.07
N TYR A 69 -3.24 -3.53 4.63
CA TYR A 69 -3.37 -4.92 5.05
C TYR A 69 -2.54 -5.17 6.31
N PHE A 70 -1.22 -4.97 6.21
CA PHE A 70 -0.29 -5.12 7.32
C PHE A 70 1.09 -4.51 7.00
N TYR A 71 1.92 -4.42 8.03
CA TYR A 71 3.31 -4.01 7.94
C TYR A 71 4.18 -4.81 8.93
N THR A 72 5.48 -4.91 8.66
CA THR A 72 6.39 -5.78 9.42
C THR A 72 7.84 -5.33 9.31
N ASP A 73 8.63 -5.63 10.33
CA ASP A 73 10.10 -5.59 10.30
C ASP A 73 10.70 -7.00 10.13
N GLY A 74 9.90 -7.98 9.70
CA GLY A 74 10.32 -9.38 9.55
C GLY A 74 10.38 -10.19 10.84
N SER A 75 10.27 -9.58 12.03
CA SER A 75 10.18 -10.28 13.33
C SER A 75 8.74 -10.28 13.87
N ILE A 76 8.01 -9.20 13.61
CA ILE A 76 6.62 -9.01 14.01
C ILE A 76 5.78 -8.43 12.88
N VAL A 77 4.57 -8.94 12.69
CA VAL A 77 3.59 -8.45 11.71
C VAL A 77 2.46 -7.71 12.42
N LYS A 78 2.19 -6.49 11.99
CA LYS A 78 1.15 -5.60 12.51
C LYS A 78 0.03 -5.45 11.48
N ASN A 79 -1.22 -5.69 11.87
CA ASN A 79 -2.38 -5.57 10.98
C ASN A 79 -2.79 -4.11 10.74
N ALA A 80 -3.86 -3.93 9.98
CA ALA A 80 -4.50 -2.64 9.70
C ALA A 80 -4.91 -1.83 10.94
N ASN A 81 -5.11 -2.48 12.09
CA ASN A 81 -5.45 -1.84 13.37
C ASN A 81 -4.19 -1.62 14.25
N HIS A 82 -3.00 -1.72 13.67
CA HIS A 82 -1.71 -1.61 14.36
C HIS A 82 -1.47 -2.65 15.48
N ALA A 83 -2.33 -3.67 15.55
CA ALA A 83 -2.21 -4.78 16.48
C ALA A 83 -1.36 -5.89 15.86
N THR A 84 -0.69 -6.68 16.70
CA THR A 84 0.04 -7.87 16.23
C THR A 84 -0.94 -8.85 15.58
N MET A 85 -0.63 -9.31 14.36
CA MET A 85 -1.43 -10.32 13.66
C MET A 85 -1.36 -11.67 14.36
N THR A 86 -2.43 -12.46 14.27
CA THR A 86 -2.40 -13.89 14.61
C THR A 86 -1.31 -14.58 13.78
N ASN A 87 -0.45 -15.36 14.44
CA ASN A 87 0.75 -15.98 13.85
C ASN A 87 1.77 -14.97 13.27
N GLY A 88 1.67 -13.70 13.65
CA GLY A 88 2.57 -12.63 13.19
C GLY A 88 3.83 -12.46 14.01
N THR A 89 4.25 -13.46 14.81
CA THR A 89 5.44 -13.42 15.67
C THR A 89 6.24 -14.70 15.54
N GLY A 90 7.49 -14.71 16.01
CA GLY A 90 8.37 -15.89 15.92
C GLY A 90 8.96 -16.08 14.52
N LEU A 91 8.91 -15.01 13.70
CA LEU A 91 9.57 -14.94 12.40
C LEU A 91 11.07 -14.68 12.60
N THR A 92 11.88 -15.04 11.60
CA THR A 92 13.35 -15.03 11.68
C THR A 92 13.99 -13.78 11.09
N GLY A 93 13.21 -12.77 10.72
CA GLY A 93 13.72 -11.44 10.36
C GLY A 93 14.16 -10.64 11.59
N GLY A 94 14.42 -9.35 11.42
CA GLY A 94 14.81 -8.49 12.54
C GLY A 94 15.20 -7.08 12.12
N GLY A 95 15.14 -6.17 13.08
CA GLY A 95 15.24 -4.74 12.80
C GLY A 95 16.62 -4.18 12.47
N SER A 96 17.64 -5.03 12.37
CA SER A 96 18.99 -4.70 11.89
C SER A 96 19.36 -5.52 10.65
N SER A 97 18.37 -5.97 9.88
CA SER A 97 18.56 -6.65 8.60
C SER A 97 18.10 -5.74 7.48
N THR A 98 18.99 -5.45 6.54
CA THR A 98 18.70 -4.62 5.35
C THR A 98 17.53 -5.17 4.53
N GLN A 99 17.32 -6.49 4.56
CA GLN A 99 16.15 -7.14 3.99
C GLN A 99 15.53 -8.09 5.02
N SER A 100 14.80 -7.53 5.98
CA SER A 100 14.25 -8.27 7.11
C SER A 100 13.03 -9.15 6.76
N GLY A 101 12.27 -8.77 5.73
CA GLY A 101 11.13 -9.54 5.24
C GLY A 101 10.54 -8.92 3.98
N GLN A 102 9.96 -9.75 3.11
CA GLN A 102 9.29 -9.34 1.89
C GLN A 102 7.88 -9.94 1.84
N VAL A 103 6.92 -9.13 1.42
CA VAL A 103 5.52 -9.52 1.32
C VAL A 103 5.20 -9.92 -0.11
N ILE A 104 4.81 -11.17 -0.30
CA ILE A 104 4.48 -11.74 -1.61
C ILE A 104 3.05 -12.29 -1.56
N PRO A 105 2.17 -11.92 -2.52
CA PRO A 105 0.86 -12.54 -2.64
C PRO A 105 0.99 -14.05 -2.82
N TYR A 106 0.10 -14.81 -2.20
CA TYR A 106 0.08 -16.26 -2.40
C TYR A 106 -0.23 -16.56 -3.88
N PRO A 107 0.59 -17.35 -4.59
CA PRO A 107 0.34 -17.62 -6.00
C PRO A 107 -1.01 -18.32 -6.21
N GLY A 108 -1.86 -17.75 -7.07
CA GLY A 108 -3.16 -18.33 -7.43
C GLY A 108 -4.32 -18.00 -6.50
N SER A 109 -4.14 -17.10 -5.52
CA SER A 109 -5.23 -16.49 -4.74
C SER A 109 -5.76 -15.21 -5.37
#